data_AF-A0A1I7TK57-F1
#
_entry.id   AF-A0A1I7TK57-F1
#
_cell.length_a   1.000
_cell.length_b   1.000
_cell.length_c   1.000
_cell.angle_alpha   90.00
_cell.angle_beta   90.00
_cell.angle_gamma   90.00
#
_symmetry.space_group_name_H-M   'P 1'
#
loop_
_entity.id
_entity.type
_entity.pdbx_description
1 polymer ?
#
loop_
_entity_poly.entity_id
_entity_poly.type
_entity_poly.pdbx_seq_one_letter_code
_entity_poly.pdbx_strand_id
1 'polypeptide(L)'
;MILIHMFLGFDFNDFLSLRVGFASNWISNGIFPRQTMCDFEVRKKGSIQKYSVQCVLSMNMLNEKIFLALFYWLLALFALTAWNLFSSFDHFFRISSRKAFMSRMLSAGGHDADDDSQRRSNDKEPLIDRPKTFSNDFNRVISVNPDIVVVLHLIAKNAGDNVCQTIVNLLFKSISDKSE
;
A
#
# COMPACT_ATOMS: atom_id res chain seq x y z
N MET A 1 4.76 2.74 14.35
CA MET A 1 5.94 2.13 14.99
C MET A 1 6.84 3.18 15.63
N ILE A 2 7.36 4.15 14.87
CA ILE A 2 8.18 5.27 15.43
C ILE A 2 7.44 6.06 16.51
N LEU A 3 6.15 6.36 16.33
CA LEU A 3 5.35 7.06 17.34
C LEU A 3 5.22 6.28 18.67
N ILE A 4 5.15 4.95 18.63
CA ILE A 4 5.04 4.12 19.84
C ILE A 4 6.39 4.06 20.56
N HIS A 5 7.47 3.88 19.79
CA HIS A 5 8.83 3.94 20.31
C HIS A 5 9.15 5.33 20.91
N MET A 6 8.71 6.42 20.29
CA MET A 6 8.94 7.77 20.78
C MET A 6 8.11 8.12 22.03
N PHE A 7 6.86 7.63 22.10
CA PHE A 7 5.96 7.96 23.21
C PHE A 7 6.19 7.08 24.45
N LEU A 8 6.65 5.84 24.28
CA LEU A 8 6.83 4.90 25.39
C LEU A 8 8.25 4.32 25.55
N GLY A 9 9.17 4.56 24.60
CA GLY A 9 10.50 3.95 24.62
C GLY A 9 10.51 2.44 24.39
N PHE A 10 9.42 1.86 23.87
CA PHE A 10 9.32 0.42 23.62
C PHE A 10 10.05 0.02 22.34
N ASP A 11 10.97 -0.93 22.45
CA ASP A 11 11.59 -1.61 21.32
C ASP A 11 10.74 -2.80 20.82
N PHE A 12 10.99 -3.22 19.58
CA PHE A 12 10.33 -4.43 19.02
C PHE A 12 10.59 -5.68 19.88
N ASN A 13 11.77 -5.77 20.50
CA ASN A 13 12.15 -6.87 21.39
C ASN A 13 11.34 -6.86 22.70
N ASP A 14 11.03 -5.67 23.23
CA ASP A 14 10.20 -5.53 24.42
C ASP A 14 8.76 -5.94 24.14
N PHE A 15 8.27 -5.65 22.93
CA PHE A 15 6.94 -6.09 22.50
C PHE A 15 6.86 -7.61 22.33
N LEU A 16 7.92 -8.23 21.79
CA LEU A 16 8.03 -9.68 21.68
C LEU A 16 8.09 -10.33 23.08
N SER A 17 8.86 -9.76 24.00
CA SER A 17 8.96 -10.17 25.40
C SER A 17 7.61 -10.08 26.12
N LEU A 18 6.84 -9.01 25.88
CA LEU A 18 5.50 -8.82 26.45
C LEU A 18 4.47 -9.82 25.88
N ARG A 19 4.69 -10.32 24.65
CA ARG A 19 3.86 -11.36 24.00
C ARG A 19 4.15 -12.78 24.52
N VAL A 20 5.42 -13.10 24.77
CA VAL A 20 5.84 -14.40 25.35
C VAL A 20 5.55 -14.44 26.87
N GLY A 21 5.44 -13.27 27.49
CA GLY A 21 5.31 -13.07 28.93
C GLY A 21 3.90 -12.80 29.47
N PHE A 22 2.89 -13.62 29.14
CA PHE A 22 1.75 -13.75 30.08
C PHE A 22 2.21 -14.17 31.50
N ALA A 23 3.46 -14.65 31.63
CA ALA A 23 4.14 -15.01 32.87
C ALA A 23 5.27 -14.05 33.31
N SER A 24 5.56 -12.95 32.58
CA SER A 24 6.65 -12.04 32.97
C SER A 24 6.15 -10.99 33.96
N ASN A 25 6.82 -10.93 35.11
CA ASN A 25 6.51 -9.99 36.17
C ASN A 25 6.83 -8.57 35.72
N TRP A 26 5.88 -7.64 35.87
CA TRP A 26 6.03 -6.20 35.62
C TRP A 26 7.28 -5.59 36.28
N ILE A 27 7.76 -6.19 37.37
CA ILE A 27 9.00 -5.84 38.08
C ILE A 27 10.24 -5.97 37.18
N SER A 28 10.25 -6.91 36.23
CA SER A 28 11.42 -7.17 35.38
C SER A 28 11.63 -6.10 34.31
N ASN A 29 10.54 -5.54 33.77
CA ASN A 29 10.63 -4.55 32.69
C ASN A 29 10.50 -3.11 33.21
N GLY A 30 9.79 -2.88 34.33
CA GLY A 30 9.68 -1.56 34.96
C GLY A 30 8.94 -0.49 34.14
N ILE A 31 8.60 -0.75 32.88
CA ILE A 31 7.98 0.22 31.96
C ILE A 31 6.58 0.63 32.42
N PHE A 32 5.85 -0.28 33.08
CA PHE A 32 4.52 -0.01 33.62
C PHE A 32 4.36 -0.56 35.04
N PRO A 33 4.69 0.23 36.09
CA PRO A 33 4.46 -0.18 37.47
C PRO A 33 2.96 -0.32 37.76
N ARG A 34 2.55 -1.49 38.25
CA ARG A 34 1.15 -1.76 38.64
C ARG A 34 0.83 -1.19 40.02
N GLN A 35 1.88 -0.88 40.79
CA GLN A 35 1.82 -0.49 42.19
C GLN A 35 2.90 0.52 42.51
N THR A 36 2.55 1.57 43.25
CA THR A 36 3.47 2.65 43.66
C THR A 36 3.37 2.88 45.16
N MET A 37 4.45 3.38 45.77
CA MET A 37 4.36 3.92 47.13
C MET A 37 3.98 5.40 47.05
N CYS A 38 2.97 5.81 47.82
CA CYS A 38 2.58 7.21 47.95
C CYS A 38 2.79 7.66 49.40
N ASP A 39 3.50 8.76 49.56
CA ASP A 39 3.77 9.35 50.87
C ASP A 39 2.76 10.45 51.18
N PHE A 40 2.12 10.34 52.35
CA PHE A 40 1.18 11.31 52.88
C PHE A 40 1.77 11.96 54.13
N GLU A 41 1.77 13.29 54.15
CA GLU A 41 2.20 14.07 55.32
C GLU A 41 0.97 14.50 56.12
N VAL A 42 0.82 13.97 57.35
CA VAL A 42 -0.30 14.31 58.22
C VAL A 42 0.22 15.06 59.45
N ARG A 43 -0.38 16.22 59.75
CA ARG A 43 -0.03 17.03 60.93
C ARG A 43 -0.86 16.57 62.14
N LYS A 44 -0.20 16.06 63.20
CA LYS A 44 -0.81 15.84 64.52
C LYS A 44 -0.05 16.64 65.58
N LYS A 45 -0.78 17.49 66.33
CA LYS A 45 -0.30 18.29 67.48
C LYS A 45 1.19 18.71 67.39
N GLY A 46 1.51 19.62 66.46
CA GLY A 46 2.83 20.25 66.38
C GLY A 46 3.95 19.45 65.71
N SER A 47 3.73 18.17 65.33
CA SER A 47 4.71 17.34 64.61
C SER A 47 4.14 16.84 63.28
N ILE A 48 4.94 16.92 62.21
CA ILE A 48 4.63 16.37 60.89
C ILE A 48 5.07 14.90 60.89
N GLN A 49 4.13 13.98 60.71
CA GLN A 49 4.39 12.55 60.62
C GLN A 49 4.12 12.09 59.18
N LYS A 50 5.08 11.39 58.58
CA LYS A 50 4.97 10.88 57.21
C LYS A 50 4.51 9.42 57.24
N TYR A 51 3.49 9.11 56.46
CA TYR A 51 2.97 7.75 56.29
C TYR A 51 3.11 7.35 54.82
N SER A 52 3.71 6.19 54.57
CA SER A 52 3.79 5.60 53.23
C SER A 52 2.69 4.54 53.07
N VAL A 53 1.88 4.65 52.03
CA VAL A 53 0.85 3.66 51.69
C VAL A 53 1.06 3.14 50.28
N GLN A 54 0.55 1.94 50.04
CA GLN A 54 0.67 1.28 48.75
C GLN A 54 -0.53 1.63 47.87
N CYS A 55 -0.29 2.32 46.75
CA CYS A 55 -1.30 2.70 45.77
C CYS A 55 -1.29 1.75 44.58
N VAL A 56 -2.48 1.33 44.13
CA VAL A 56 -2.65 0.53 42.92
C VAL A 56 -2.97 1.46 41.76
N LEU A 57 -2.15 1.41 40.70
CA LEU A 57 -2.34 2.27 39.53
C LEU A 57 -3.11 1.53 38.45
N SER A 58 -4.41 1.31 38.69
CA SER A 58 -5.31 0.57 37.80
C SER A 58 -5.35 1.14 36.37
N MET A 59 -5.19 2.46 36.23
CA MET A 59 -5.09 3.14 34.93
C MET A 59 -3.90 2.66 34.10
N ASN A 60 -2.78 2.31 34.73
CA ASN A 60 -1.57 1.89 34.03
C ASN A 60 -1.70 0.48 33.46
N MET A 61 -2.49 -0.38 34.11
CA MET A 61 -2.85 -1.71 33.61
C MET A 61 -3.71 -1.66 32.36
N LEU A 62 -4.62 -0.69 32.29
CA LEU A 62 -5.45 -0.49 31.11
C LEU A 62 -4.61 -0.01 29.93
N ASN A 63 -3.70 0.94 30.16
CA ASN A 63 -2.78 1.43 29.14
C ASN A 63 -1.93 0.30 28.54
N GLU A 64 -1.37 -0.59 29.37
CA GLU A 64 -0.60 -1.76 28.92
C GLU A 64 -1.37 -2.57 27.85
N LYS A 65 -2.67 -2.81 28.05
CA LYS A 65 -3.50 -3.60 27.12
C LYS A 65 -3.93 -2.84 25.87
N ILE A 66 -4.24 -1.55 26.00
CA ILE A 66 -4.58 -0.70 24.86
C ILE A 66 -3.39 -0.57 23.91
N PHE A 67 -2.18 -0.32 24.44
CA PHE A 67 -0.98 -0.18 23.62
C PHE A 67 -0.63 -1.48 22.88
N LEU A 68 -0.81 -2.64 23.51
CA LEU A 68 -0.69 -3.93 22.84
C LEU A 68 -1.67 -4.06 21.67
N ALA A 69 -2.95 -3.75 21.89
CA ALA A 69 -3.98 -3.83 20.86
C ALA A 69 -3.69 -2.89 19.69
N LEU A 70 -3.30 -1.64 19.98
CA LEU A 70 -2.93 -0.64 18.97
C LEU A 70 -1.71 -1.05 18.15
N PHE A 71 -0.71 -1.69 18.76
CA PHE A 71 0.45 -2.18 18.03
C PHE A 71 0.07 -3.25 17.00
N TYR A 72 -0.72 -4.26 17.38
CA TYR A 72 -1.15 -5.28 16.42
C TYR A 72 -2.04 -4.71 15.33
N TRP A 73 -2.92 -3.76 15.68
CA TRP A 73 -3.74 -3.04 14.73
C TRP A 73 -2.88 -2.29 13.70
N LEU A 74 -1.89 -1.52 14.17
CA LEU A 74 -0.98 -0.79 13.29
C LEU A 74 -0.07 -1.70 12.47
N LEU A 75 0.36 -2.83 13.02
CA LEU A 75 1.13 -3.84 12.29
C LEU A 75 0.30 -4.45 11.15
N ALA A 76 -0.98 -4.74 11.40
CA ALA A 76 -1.90 -5.23 10.37
C ALA A 76 -2.12 -4.19 9.26
N LEU A 77 -2.37 -2.93 9.62
CA LEU A 77 -2.49 -1.84 8.65
C LEU A 77 -1.20 -1.63 7.84
N PHE A 78 -0.04 -1.73 8.49
CA PHE A 78 1.25 -1.66 7.82
C PHE A 78 1.41 -2.81 6.81
N ALA A 79 1.09 -4.04 7.19
CA ALA A 79 1.14 -5.19 6.30
C ALA A 79 0.21 -5.03 5.08
N LEU A 80 -1.03 -4.58 5.29
CA LEU A 80 -1.98 -4.32 4.19
C LEU A 80 -1.48 -3.22 3.25
N THR A 81 -0.93 -2.15 3.82
CA THR A 81 -0.37 -1.03 3.03
C THR A 81 0.86 -1.48 2.25
N ALA A 82 1.76 -2.24 2.86
CA ALA A 82 2.93 -2.81 2.21
C ALA A 82 2.55 -3.78 1.09
N TRP A 83 1.52 -4.62 1.31
CA TRP A 83 0.99 -5.50 0.26
C TRP A 83 0.44 -4.71 -0.93
N ASN A 84 -0.36 -3.68 -0.67
CA ASN A 84 -0.90 -2.81 -1.73
C ASN A 84 0.21 -2.08 -2.47
N LEU A 85 1.21 -1.56 -1.74
CA LEU A 85 2.37 -0.92 -2.33
C LEU A 85 3.15 -1.89 -3.20
N PHE A 86 3.40 -3.10 -2.73
CA PHE A 86 4.14 -4.12 -3.49
C PHE A 86 3.38 -4.58 -4.73
N SER A 87 2.06 -4.80 -4.61
CA SER A 87 1.21 -5.14 -5.74
C SER A 87 1.17 -4.02 -6.79
N SER A 88 1.06 -2.77 -6.35
CA SER A 88 1.11 -1.60 -7.23
C SER A 88 2.49 -1.47 -7.86
N PHE A 89 3.55 -1.66 -7.09
CA PHE A 89 4.93 -1.59 -7.55
C PHE A 89 5.23 -2.67 -8.60
N ASP A 90 4.86 -3.93 -8.36
CA ASP A 90 4.98 -5.02 -9.35
C ASP A 90 4.24 -4.67 -10.65
N HIS A 91 3.02 -4.13 -10.53
CA HIS A 91 2.24 -3.68 -11.69
C HIS A 91 2.91 -2.51 -12.44
N PHE A 92 3.45 -1.52 -11.73
CA PHE A 92 4.14 -0.37 -12.33
C PHE A 92 5.49 -0.73 -12.96
N PHE A 93 6.26 -1.63 -12.32
CA PHE A 93 7.58 -2.06 -12.80
C PHE A 93 7.47 -3.02 -13.99
N ARG A 94 6.35 -3.74 -14.13
CA ARG A 94 6.07 -4.57 -15.31
C ARG A 94 5.68 -3.71 -16.51
N ILE A 95 6.70 -3.26 -17.23
CA ILE A 95 6.60 -2.66 -18.58
C ILE A 95 5.80 -3.57 -19.54
N SER A 96 5.83 -4.89 -19.34
CA SER A 96 5.05 -5.85 -20.12
C SER A 96 3.53 -5.72 -19.90
N SER A 97 3.08 -5.44 -18.66
CA SER A 97 1.66 -5.25 -18.34
C SER A 97 1.09 -3.96 -18.95
N ARG A 98 1.94 -2.93 -19.14
CA ARG A 98 1.57 -1.68 -19.83
C ARG A 98 1.17 -1.94 -21.28
N LYS A 99 1.96 -2.75 -21.99
CA LYS A 99 1.70 -3.14 -23.38
C LYS A 99 0.44 -3.99 -23.49
N ALA A 100 0.26 -4.95 -22.57
CA ALA A 100 -0.92 -5.80 -22.52
C ALA A 100 -2.21 -5.01 -22.22
N PHE A 101 -2.16 -4.03 -21.31
CA PHE A 101 -3.29 -3.16 -21.00
C PHE A 101 -3.73 -2.34 -22.21
N MET A 102 -2.79 -1.71 -22.92
CA MET A 102 -3.14 -0.90 -24.09
C MET A 102 -3.63 -1.76 -25.25
N SER A 103 -2.99 -2.90 -25.52
CA SER A 103 -3.49 -3.84 -26.53
C SER A 103 -4.95 -4.23 -26.27
N ARG A 104 -5.31 -4.56 -25.01
CA ARG A 104 -6.69 -4.89 -24.64
C ARG A 104 -7.67 -3.72 -24.81
N MET A 105 -7.26 -2.50 -24.47
CA MET A 105 -8.11 -1.31 -24.60
C MET A 105 -8.38 -0.93 -26.06
N LEU A 106 -7.40 -1.15 -26.96
CA LEU A 106 -7.57 -0.91 -28.40
C LEU A 106 -8.36 -2.01 -29.09
N SER A 107 -8.12 -3.29 -28.76
CA SER A 107 -8.92 -4.41 -29.29
C SER A 107 -10.40 -4.27 -28.94
N ALA A 108 -10.71 -3.76 -27.74
CA ALA A 108 -12.09 -3.49 -27.34
C ALA A 108 -12.75 -2.33 -28.11
N GLY A 109 -11.95 -1.43 -28.70
CA GLY A 109 -12.42 -0.32 -29.54
C GLY A 109 -12.74 -0.69 -30.99
N GLY A 110 -12.68 -1.98 -31.36
CA GLY A 110 -12.96 -2.46 -32.71
C GLY A 110 -11.83 -2.23 -33.73
N HIS A 111 -10.63 -1.89 -33.27
CA HIS A 111 -9.42 -1.92 -34.08
C HIS A 111 -8.72 -3.26 -33.84
N ASP A 112 -9.10 -4.29 -34.59
CA ASP A 112 -8.50 -5.61 -34.51
C ASP A 112 -6.99 -5.55 -34.80
N ALA A 113 -6.20 -5.75 -33.75
CA ALA A 113 -4.86 -6.30 -33.87
C ALA A 113 -5.04 -7.82 -34.00
N ASP A 114 -4.98 -8.31 -35.24
CA ASP A 114 -4.97 -9.73 -35.55
C ASP A 114 -3.74 -10.37 -34.88
N ASP A 115 -3.99 -11.34 -34.00
CA ASP A 115 -2.98 -12.06 -33.25
C ASP A 115 -2.25 -13.04 -34.19
N ASP A 116 -0.92 -12.86 -34.27
CA ASP A 116 0.02 -13.75 -34.96
C ASP A 116 0.19 -15.06 -34.17
N SER A 117 -0.89 -15.85 -34.05
CA SER A 117 -0.86 -17.15 -33.38
C SER A 117 -1.33 -18.32 -34.25
N GLN A 118 -1.10 -18.25 -35.56
CA GLN A 118 -1.05 -19.46 -36.39
C GLN A 118 -0.21 -19.33 -37.66
N ARG A 119 1.09 -19.05 -37.53
CA ARG A 119 2.05 -19.24 -38.64
C ARG A 119 2.43 -20.71 -38.80
N ARG A 120 1.49 -21.53 -39.28
CA ARG A 120 1.79 -22.81 -39.95
C ARG A 120 0.92 -22.95 -41.19
N SER A 121 1.57 -22.74 -42.34
CA SER A 121 1.26 -23.32 -43.65
C SER A 121 -0.17 -23.14 -44.16
N ASN A 122 -0.38 -22.16 -45.05
CA ASN A 122 -0.74 -22.39 -46.45
C ASN A 122 -1.29 -21.11 -47.10
N ASP A 123 -0.96 -20.96 -48.38
CA ASP A 123 -1.39 -19.93 -49.32
C ASP A 123 -2.73 -19.26 -49.01
N LYS A 124 -2.68 -17.93 -48.87
CA LYS A 124 -3.65 -16.95 -49.38
C LYS A 124 -3.07 -15.55 -49.15
N GLU A 125 -2.76 -14.87 -50.24
CA GLU A 125 -2.42 -13.44 -50.22
C GLU A 125 -3.64 -12.63 -49.75
N PRO A 126 -3.50 -11.72 -48.77
CA PRO A 126 -4.56 -10.80 -48.41
C PRO A 126 -4.71 -9.73 -49.51
N LEU A 127 -5.93 -9.55 -50.02
CA LEU A 127 -6.26 -8.61 -51.10
C LEU A 127 -6.26 -7.11 -50.71
N ILE A 128 -5.77 -6.75 -49.53
CA ILE A 128 -5.54 -5.35 -49.14
C ILE A 128 -4.27 -5.30 -48.28
N ASP A 129 -3.25 -4.63 -48.79
CA ASP A 129 -1.99 -4.43 -48.08
C ASP A 129 -2.23 -3.38 -46.96
N ARG A 130 -2.49 -3.84 -45.72
CA ARG A 130 -2.58 -2.97 -44.54
C ARG A 130 -1.17 -2.75 -44.00
N PRO A 131 -0.70 -1.50 -43.86
CA PRO A 131 0.67 -1.22 -43.44
C PRO A 131 0.91 -1.70 -42.00
N LYS A 132 1.66 -2.81 -41.85
CA LYS A 132 2.09 -3.36 -40.55
C LYS A 132 3.07 -2.43 -39.80
N THR A 133 3.56 -1.39 -40.48
CA THR A 133 4.29 -0.25 -39.91
C THR A 133 3.44 0.60 -38.95
N PHE A 134 2.11 0.57 -39.10
CA PHE A 134 1.15 1.37 -38.32
C PHE A 134 1.06 1.00 -36.83
N SER A 135 1.16 -0.29 -36.50
CA SER A 135 1.18 -0.77 -35.10
C SER A 135 2.53 -0.50 -34.42
N ASN A 136 3.62 -0.54 -35.19
CA ASN A 136 4.97 -0.40 -34.68
C ASN A 136 5.32 1.04 -34.32
N ASP A 137 4.84 2.04 -35.08
CA ASP A 137 5.06 3.46 -34.75
C ASP A 137 4.23 3.93 -33.56
N PHE A 138 3.00 3.44 -33.40
CA PHE A 138 2.16 3.76 -32.25
C PHE A 138 2.69 3.13 -30.95
N ASN A 139 3.09 1.85 -30.99
CA ASN A 139 3.78 1.21 -29.88
C ASN A 139 5.09 1.92 -29.52
N ARG A 140 5.78 2.52 -30.49
CA ARG A 140 7.01 3.28 -30.28
C ARG A 140 6.74 4.65 -29.65
N VAL A 141 5.74 5.41 -30.10
CA VAL A 141 5.40 6.75 -29.56
C VAL A 141 4.86 6.68 -28.14
N ILE A 142 4.01 5.70 -27.84
CA ILE A 142 3.48 5.48 -26.49
C ILE A 142 4.50 4.79 -25.57
N SER A 143 5.38 3.96 -26.11
CA SER A 143 6.53 3.42 -25.35
C SER A 143 7.51 4.52 -24.92
N VAL A 144 7.50 5.69 -25.56
CA VAL A 144 8.44 6.78 -25.25
C VAL A 144 7.95 7.66 -24.10
N ASN A 145 6.63 7.76 -23.85
CA ASN A 145 6.09 8.57 -22.73
C ASN A 145 5.46 7.69 -21.64
N PRO A 146 6.24 7.24 -20.64
CA PRO A 146 5.74 6.41 -19.55
C PRO A 146 4.60 7.10 -18.76
N ASP A 147 4.58 8.43 -18.75
CA ASP A 147 3.61 9.24 -18.00
C ASP A 147 2.19 9.11 -18.55
N ILE A 148 2.02 9.03 -19.88
CA ILE A 148 0.71 8.91 -20.52
C ILE A 148 0.05 7.58 -20.13
N VAL A 149 0.83 6.50 -20.05
CA VAL A 149 0.32 5.18 -19.64
C VAL A 149 -0.13 5.19 -18.18
N VAL A 150 0.61 5.89 -17.31
CA VAL A 150 0.25 6.03 -15.90
C VAL A 150 -1.06 6.81 -15.74
N VAL A 151 -1.21 7.92 -16.46
CA VAL A 151 -2.44 8.73 -16.45
C VAL A 151 -3.63 7.92 -16.97
N LEU A 152 -3.44 7.15 -18.05
CA LEU A 152 -4.50 6.33 -18.60
C LEU A 152 -4.94 5.23 -17.63
N HIS A 153 -3.99 4.62 -16.94
CA HIS A 153 -4.28 3.62 -15.91
C HIS A 153 -4.99 4.24 -14.69
N LEU A 154 -4.66 5.47 -14.33
CA LEU A 154 -5.35 6.23 -13.28
C LEU A 154 -6.79 6.52 -13.68
N ILE A 155 -7.01 6.93 -14.93
CA ILE A 155 -8.35 7.18 -15.48
C ILE A 155 -9.17 5.89 -15.47
N ALA A 156 -8.60 4.76 -15.91
CA ALA A 156 -9.29 3.48 -15.88
C ALA A 156 -9.71 3.07 -14.46
N LYS A 157 -8.84 3.26 -13.46
CA LYS A 157 -9.15 2.94 -12.06
C LYS A 157 -10.21 3.85 -11.42
N ASN A 158 -10.33 5.11 -11.85
CA ASN A 158 -11.24 6.09 -11.23
C ASN A 158 -12.54 6.31 -12.02
N ALA A 159 -12.46 6.36 -13.35
CA ALA A 159 -13.59 6.64 -14.26
C ALA A 159 -14.12 5.36 -14.95
N GLY A 160 -13.45 4.23 -14.79
CA GLY A 160 -13.82 2.95 -15.38
C GLY A 160 -13.23 2.71 -16.77
N ASP A 161 -13.16 1.44 -17.14
CA ASP A 161 -12.51 0.99 -18.37
C ASP A 161 -13.20 1.51 -19.65
N ASN A 162 -14.52 1.68 -19.64
CA ASN A 162 -15.29 2.14 -20.80
C ASN A 162 -14.98 3.60 -21.18
N VAL A 163 -14.79 4.46 -20.17
CA VAL A 163 -14.40 5.86 -20.36
C VAL A 163 -12.97 5.93 -20.88
N CYS A 164 -12.09 5.12 -20.29
CA CYS A 164 -10.70 4.99 -20.72
C CYS A 164 -10.59 4.59 -22.20
N GLN A 165 -11.36 3.59 -22.66
CA GLN A 165 -11.37 3.16 -24.07
C GLN A 165 -11.75 4.28 -25.04
N THR A 166 -12.77 5.06 -24.70
CA THR A 166 -13.22 6.20 -25.52
C THR A 166 -12.09 7.23 -25.66
N ILE A 167 -11.39 7.52 -24.57
CA ILE A 167 -10.25 8.45 -24.56
C ILE A 167 -9.09 7.92 -25.40
N VAL A 168 -8.77 6.63 -25.31
CA VAL A 168 -7.73 6.00 -26.15
C VAL A 168 -8.07 6.13 -27.63
N ASN A 169 -9.31 5.86 -28.03
CA ASN A 169 -9.76 5.97 -29.42
C ASN A 169 -9.70 7.41 -29.95
N LEU A 170 -10.06 8.40 -29.14
CA LEU A 170 -9.97 9.81 -29.51
C LEU A 170 -8.51 10.29 -29.63
N LEU A 171 -7.66 9.90 -28.68
CA LEU A 171 -6.21 10.17 -28.73
C LEU A 171 -5.60 9.59 -30.01
N PHE A 172 -5.97 8.36 -30.35
CA PHE A 172 -5.53 7.70 -31.57
C PHE A 172 -5.95 8.46 -32.83
N LYS A 173 -7.21 8.87 -32.94
CA LYS A 173 -7.72 9.65 -34.07
C LYS A 173 -6.98 10.98 -34.23
N SER A 174 -6.73 11.69 -33.13
CA SER A 174 -6.02 12.98 -33.14
C SER A 174 -4.54 12.86 -33.52
N ILE A 175 -3.91 11.72 -33.25
CA ILE A 175 -2.51 11.48 -33.64
C ILE A 175 -2.43 11.16 -35.14
N SER A 176 -3.36 10.36 -35.66
CA SER A 176 -3.44 10.03 -37.09
C SER A 176 -3.64 11.27 -37.96
N ASP A 177 -4.49 12.20 -37.51
CA ASP A 177 -4.79 13.46 -38.20
C ASP A 177 -3.59 14.42 -38.23
N LYS A 178 -2.63 14.26 -37.30
CA LYS A 178 -1.42 15.09 -37.21
C LYS A 178 -0.23 14.51 -37.98
N SER A 179 -0.34 13.26 -38.44
CA SER A 179 0.70 12.59 -39.23
C SER A 179 0.53 12.74 -40.74
N GLU A 180 -0.60 13.30 -41.19
CA GLU A 180 -0.91 13.67 -42.58
C GLU A 180 -0.68 15.17 -42.79
#